data_AF-A0AAD2A179-F1
#
_entry.id   AF-A0AAD2A179-F1
#
_cell.length_a   1.000
_cell.length_b   1.000
_cell.length_c   1.000
_cell.angle_alpha   90.00
_cell.angle_beta   90.00
_cell.angle_gamma   90.00
#
_symmetry.space_group_name_H-M   'P 1'
#
loop_
_entity.id
_entity.type
_entity.pdbx_description
1 polymer ?
#
loop_
_entity_poly.entity_id
_entity_poly.type
_entity_poly.pdbx_seq_one_letter_code
_entity_poly.pdbx_strand_id
1 'polypeptide(L)'
;MPSYHPEYGCDKHEETKAAAYIVFAANSAAAQASMLAVTGESSFQWMKVCNRFTRFCIEIGGALLCGYFASIFMVVISSVSAYNLFRFYSPKQFLLLKGK
;
A
#
# COMPACT_ATOMS: atom_id res chain seq x y z
N MET A 1 16.16 -34.14 3.07
CA MET A 1 14.71 -33.90 2.89
C MET A 1 14.28 -32.88 3.94
N PRO A 2 13.66 -31.75 3.57
CA PRO A 2 13.25 -30.74 4.56
C PRO A 2 11.97 -31.14 5.27
N SER A 3 11.94 -30.91 6.58
CA SER A 3 10.87 -31.24 7.52
C SER A 3 9.66 -30.31 7.39
N TYR A 4 8.44 -30.88 7.41
CA TYR A 4 7.17 -30.15 7.44
C TYR A 4 6.89 -29.65 8.86
N HIS A 5 7.02 -28.34 9.11
CA HIS A 5 6.69 -27.68 10.37
C HIS A 5 5.29 -27.03 10.30
N PRO A 6 4.29 -27.51 11.06
CA PRO A 6 2.92 -26.99 11.02
C PRO A 6 2.73 -25.60 11.69
N GLU A 7 3.76 -25.01 12.30
CA GLU A 7 3.64 -23.72 13.02
C GLU A 7 3.70 -22.46 12.13
N TYR A 8 4.03 -22.58 10.83
CA TYR A 8 4.05 -21.42 9.91
C TYR A 8 2.79 -21.30 9.02
N GLY A 9 1.70 -21.94 9.42
CA GLY A 9 0.52 -22.16 8.56
C GLY A 9 -0.56 -21.06 8.59
N CYS A 10 -0.64 -20.25 9.65
CA CYS A 10 -1.67 -19.20 9.81
C CYS A 10 -1.11 -17.76 9.67
N ASP A 11 0.21 -17.59 9.78
CA ASP A 11 0.87 -16.27 9.83
C ASP A 11 1.06 -15.61 8.45
N LYS A 12 1.04 -16.39 7.36
CA LYS A 12 1.26 -15.86 6.00
C LYS A 12 0.26 -14.76 5.59
N HIS A 13 -0.91 -14.71 6.20
CA HIS A 13 -1.89 -13.66 5.97
C HIS A 13 -1.67 -12.42 6.86
N GLU A 14 -1.06 -12.58 8.05
CA GLU A 14 -0.68 -11.46 8.93
C GLU A 14 0.54 -10.71 8.34
N GLU A 15 1.53 -11.45 7.84
CA GLU A 15 2.76 -10.93 7.23
C GLU A 15 2.47 -10.02 6.02
N THR A 16 1.53 -10.40 5.16
CA THR A 16 1.18 -9.63 3.95
C THR A 16 0.41 -8.36 4.28
N LYS A 17 -0.45 -8.39 5.30
CA LYS A 17 -1.16 -7.21 5.81
C LYS A 17 -0.18 -6.22 6.43
N ALA A 18 0.71 -6.70 7.32
CA ALA A 18 1.72 -5.87 7.95
C ALA A 18 2.66 -5.23 6.91
N ALA A 19 3.15 -6.01 5.93
CA ALA A 19 4.00 -5.50 4.86
C ALA A 19 3.31 -4.41 4.03
N ALA A 20 2.03 -4.60 3.67
CA ALA A 20 1.27 -3.60 2.93
C ALA A 20 1.13 -2.28 3.70
N TYR A 21 0.84 -2.34 5.01
CA TYR A 21 0.75 -1.14 5.85
C TYR A 21 2.09 -0.42 5.99
N ILE A 22 3.18 -1.17 6.20
CA ILE A 22 4.52 -0.60 6.33
C ILE A 22 4.94 0.07 5.02
N VAL A 23 4.74 -0.59 3.89
CA VAL A 23 5.05 -0.04 2.56
C VAL A 23 4.23 1.23 2.29
N PHE A 24 2.93 1.21 2.58
CA PHE A 24 2.07 2.38 2.40
C PHE A 24 2.49 3.55 3.31
N ALA A 25 2.81 3.29 4.58
CA ALA A 25 3.28 4.30 5.52
C ALA A 25 4.62 4.89 5.08
N ALA A 26 5.58 4.05 4.68
CA ALA A 26 6.88 4.46 4.17
C ALA A 26 6.73 5.30 2.89
N ASN A 27 5.88 4.87 1.95
CA ASN A 27 5.60 5.60 0.71
C ASN A 27 4.96 6.96 0.99
N SER A 28 4.06 7.04 1.98
CA SER A 28 3.41 8.28 2.41
C SER A 28 4.38 9.25 3.08
N ALA A 29 5.24 8.74 3.97
CA ALA A 29 6.29 9.54 4.61
C ALA A 29 7.30 10.06 3.56
N ALA A 30 7.70 9.22 2.62
CA ALA A 30 8.59 9.60 1.53
C ALA A 30 7.91 10.61 0.57
N ALA A 31 6.61 10.50 0.33
CA ALA A 31 5.86 11.49 -0.44
C ALA A 31 5.83 12.86 0.25
N GLN A 32 5.61 12.89 1.57
CA GLN A 32 5.70 14.14 2.35
C GLN A 32 7.11 14.74 2.27
N ALA A 33 8.15 13.94 2.50
CA ALA A 33 9.53 14.40 2.37
C ALA A 33 9.84 14.91 0.95
N SER A 34 9.28 14.28 -0.08
CA SER A 34 9.42 14.70 -1.47
C SER A 34 8.70 16.00 -1.77
N MET A 35 7.54 16.26 -1.14
CA MET A 35 6.89 17.57 -1.24
C MET A 35 7.81 18.67 -0.71
N LEU A 36 8.42 18.48 0.45
CA LEU A 36 9.41 19.43 0.97
C LEU A 36 10.59 19.59 -0.02
N ALA A 37 11.10 18.49 -0.57
CA ALA A 37 12.18 18.46 -1.59
C ALA A 37 11.88 19.33 -2.82
N VAL A 38 10.61 19.39 -3.23
CA VAL A 38 10.15 20.12 -4.43
C VAL A 38 9.75 21.56 -4.11
N THR A 39 9.01 21.80 -3.02
CA THR A 39 8.52 23.15 -2.68
C THR A 39 9.63 24.01 -2.07
N GLY A 40 10.47 23.42 -1.21
CA GLY A 40 11.34 24.17 -0.30
C GLY A 40 10.54 24.92 0.77
N GLU A 41 11.21 25.40 1.81
CA GLU A 41 10.60 26.25 2.84
C GLU A 41 11.61 27.28 3.33
N SER A 42 11.36 28.55 3.01
CA SER A 42 12.24 29.66 3.37
C SER A 42 12.31 29.90 4.88
N SER A 43 11.22 29.63 5.62
CA SER A 43 11.22 29.78 7.07
C SER A 43 12.12 28.76 7.78
N PHE A 44 12.46 27.65 7.11
CA PHE A 44 13.36 26.60 7.62
C PHE A 44 14.75 26.64 6.95
N GLN A 45 15.04 27.73 6.22
CA GLN A 45 16.23 27.86 5.34
C GLN A 45 16.40 26.69 4.35
N TRP A 46 15.32 26.01 4.02
CA TRP A 46 15.36 24.76 3.28
C TRP A 46 15.15 25.03 1.79
N MET A 47 16.23 24.93 1.03
CA MET A 47 16.22 25.19 -0.42
C MET A 47 15.67 24.00 -1.20
N LYS A 48 15.04 24.26 -2.36
CA LYS A 48 14.53 23.22 -3.26
C LYS A 48 15.63 22.24 -3.68
N VAL A 49 15.68 21.07 -3.05
CA VAL A 49 16.66 20.01 -3.33
C VAL A 49 16.51 19.51 -4.77
N CYS A 50 15.28 19.40 -5.26
CA CYS A 50 15.00 18.92 -6.62
C CYS A 50 15.48 19.86 -7.73
N ASN A 51 15.83 21.12 -7.42
CA ASN A 51 16.46 22.02 -8.39
C ASN A 51 17.93 21.65 -8.64
N ARG A 52 18.62 21.08 -7.64
CA ARG A 52 20.02 20.64 -7.77
C ARG A 52 20.11 19.17 -8.20
N PHE A 53 19.25 18.31 -7.68
CA PHE A 53 19.28 16.85 -7.89
C PHE A 53 18.05 16.35 -8.66
N THR A 54 17.75 16.98 -9.81
CA THR A 54 16.56 16.68 -10.62
C THR A 54 16.43 15.21 -11.00
N ARG A 55 17.53 14.55 -11.37
CA ARG A 55 17.52 13.14 -11.79
C ARG A 55 17.04 12.22 -10.67
N PHE A 56 17.58 12.38 -9.47
CA PHE A 56 17.13 11.61 -8.30
C PHE A 56 15.65 11.87 -7.99
N CYS A 57 15.20 13.12 -8.10
CA CYS A 57 13.80 13.47 -7.86
C CYS A 57 12.83 12.83 -8.87
N ILE A 58 13.24 12.67 -10.12
CA ILE A 58 12.42 11.99 -11.14
C ILE A 58 12.33 10.49 -10.84
N GLU A 59 13.45 9.85 -10.51
CA GLU A 59 13.47 8.40 -10.18
C GLU A 59 12.61 8.08 -8.96
N ILE A 60 12.79 8.82 -7.85
CA ILE A 60 12.01 8.59 -6.63
C ILE A 60 10.55 9.01 -6.83
N GLY A 61 10.29 10.10 -7.56
CA GLY A 61 8.94 10.54 -7.88
C GLY A 61 8.18 9.48 -8.68
N GLY A 62 8.84 8.86 -9.66
CA GLY A 62 8.28 7.73 -10.41
C GLY A 62 7.99 6.51 -9.54
N ALA A 63 8.90 6.16 -8.64
CA ALA A 63 8.71 5.06 -7.70
C ALA A 63 7.51 5.29 -6.76
N LEU A 64 7.41 6.48 -6.17
CA LEU A 64 6.31 6.86 -5.27
C LEU A 64 4.96 6.82 -6.00
N LEU A 65 4.91 7.36 -7.21
CA LEU A 65 3.71 7.38 -8.04
C LEU A 65 3.26 5.97 -8.40
N CYS A 66 4.19 5.12 -8.84
CA CYS A 66 3.92 3.71 -9.15
C CYS A 66 3.39 2.95 -7.93
N GLY A 67 4.00 3.13 -6.75
CA GLY A 67 3.55 2.50 -5.50
C GLY A 67 2.14 2.92 -5.09
N TYR A 68 1.79 4.20 -5.27
CA TYR A 68 0.44 4.70 -5.00
C TYR A 68 -0.59 4.11 -5.96
N PHE A 69 -0.29 4.07 -7.26
CA PHE A 69 -1.15 3.45 -8.25
C PHE A 69 -1.37 1.97 -7.97
N ALA A 70 -0.30 1.21 -7.71
CA ALA A 70 -0.40 -0.20 -7.35
C ALA A 70 -1.33 -0.43 -6.15
N SER A 71 -1.22 0.41 -5.12
CA SER A 71 -2.08 0.36 -3.93
C SER A 71 -3.55 0.62 -4.29
N ILE A 72 -3.84 1.64 -5.11
CA ILE A 72 -5.21 1.96 -5.57
C ILE A 72 -5.79 0.81 -6.40
N PHE A 73 -5.03 0.28 -7.36
CA PHE A 73 -5.47 -0.85 -8.18
C PHE A 73 -5.80 -2.07 -7.33
N MET A 74 -4.98 -2.35 -6.32
CA MET A 74 -5.25 -3.44 -5.40
C MET A 74 -6.57 -3.24 -4.66
N VAL A 75 -6.82 -2.05 -4.11
CA VAL A 75 -8.10 -1.71 -3.45
C VAL A 75 -9.29 -1.86 -4.40
N VAL A 76 -9.16 -1.40 -5.64
CA VAL A 76 -10.23 -1.50 -6.65
C VAL A 76 -10.51 -2.96 -6.99
N ILE A 77 -9.49 -3.76 -7.28
CA ILE A 77 -9.65 -5.18 -7.64
C ILE A 77 -10.27 -5.95 -6.46
N SER A 78 -9.80 -5.71 -5.23
CA SER A 78 -10.37 -6.31 -4.03
C SER A 78 -11.84 -5.92 -3.83
N SER A 79 -12.18 -4.65 -4.06
CA SER A 79 -13.56 -4.15 -3.93
C SER A 79 -14.48 -4.73 -4.99
N VAL A 80 -14.02 -4.81 -6.25
CA VAL A 80 -14.77 -5.42 -7.35
C VAL A 80 -15.01 -6.90 -7.07
N SER A 81 -14.01 -7.64 -6.58
CA SER A 81 -14.16 -9.04 -6.21
C SER A 81 -15.21 -9.24 -5.11
N ALA A 82 -15.12 -8.46 -4.03
CA ALA A 82 -16.09 -8.49 -2.94
C ALA A 82 -17.50 -8.09 -3.41
N TYR A 83 -17.62 -7.03 -4.21
CA TYR A 83 -18.89 -6.55 -4.75
C TYR A 83 -19.57 -7.59 -5.63
N ASN A 84 -18.82 -8.24 -6.54
CA ASN A 84 -19.37 -9.31 -7.36
C ASN A 84 -19.84 -10.49 -6.49
N LEU A 85 -19.08 -10.86 -5.46
CA LEU A 85 -19.48 -11.92 -4.52
C LEU A 85 -20.81 -11.58 -3.82
N PHE A 86 -20.93 -10.39 -3.25
CA PHE A 86 -22.15 -9.96 -2.54
C PHE A 86 -23.34 -9.73 -3.48
N ARG A 87 -23.09 -9.34 -4.73
CA ARG A 87 -24.13 -9.17 -5.75
C ARG A 87 -24.72 -10.50 -6.20
N PHE A 88 -23.89 -11.52 -6.43
CA PHE A 88 -24.36 -12.83 -6.90
C PHE A 88 -24.83 -13.74 -5.75
N TYR A 89 -24.23 -13.62 -4.57
CA TYR A 89 -24.54 -14.41 -3.39
C TYR A 89 -25.40 -13.57 -2.43
N SER A 90 -26.73 -13.61 -2.63
CA SER A 90 -27.70 -12.88 -1.80
C SER A 90 -27.45 -13.14 -0.29
N PRO A 91 -27.49 -12.11 0.58
CA PRO A 91 -26.96 -12.14 1.96
C PRO A 91 -27.60 -13.17 2.92
N LYS A 92 -28.67 -13.87 2.52
CA LYS A 92 -29.34 -14.87 3.35
C LYS A 92 -28.44 -16.09 3.65
N GLN A 93 -27.54 -16.48 2.76
CA GLN A 93 -26.58 -17.58 3.02
C GLN A 93 -25.34 -17.13 3.80
N PHE A 94 -24.83 -15.92 3.55
CA PHE A 94 -23.65 -15.39 4.25
C PHE A 94 -23.95 -15.12 5.74
N LEU A 95 -25.17 -14.66 6.05
CA LEU A 95 -25.64 -14.50 7.43
C LEU A 95 -26.00 -15.83 8.11
N LEU A 96 -26.36 -16.87 7.35
CA LEU A 96 -26.63 -18.21 7.91
C LEU A 96 -25.36 -18.94 8.36
N LEU A 97 -24.22 -18.73 7.66
CA LEU A 97 -22.92 -19.28 8.03
C LEU A 97 -22.34 -18.68 9.32
N LYS A 98 -22.85 -17.53 9.78
CA LYS A 98 -22.45 -16.87 11.04
C LYS A 98 -23.35 -17.29 12.22
N GLY A 99 -24.40 -18.08 11.97
CA GLY A 99 -25.41 -18.46 12.96
C GLY A 99 -25.33 -19.90 13.48
N LYS A 100 -24.39 -20.72 12.98
CA LYS A 100 -24.17 -22.11 13.41
C LYS A 100 -22.71 -22.31 13.77
#